data_AF-A0A7V2UEC1-F1
#
_entry.id   AF-A0A7V2UEC1-F1
#
_cell.length_a   1.000
_cell.length_b   1.000
_cell.length_c   1.000
_cell.angle_alpha   90.00
_cell.angle_beta   90.00
_cell.angle_gamma   90.00
#
_symmetry.space_group_name_H-M   'P 1'
#
loop_
_entity.id
_entity.type
_entity.pdbx_description
1 polymer ?
#
loop_
_entity_poly.entity_id
_entity_poly.type
_entity_poly.pdbx_seq_one_letter_code
_entity_poly.pdbx_strand_id
1 'polypeptide(L)'
;MSPTETCCCLATAETTKVAIVLDASQSAQKHQADVAALARSLVTALPASVSHSIYFLGNPAPYPTTDLDHRIGHWFDQNRQRTSLITPIYQALRDAENTRIVVVGSGRIFDLEDWAGTLQVARTLLVSLGEPLQAALHTATELTNPTPQDLCRHLYDPPVSVEISGPGFMPIRWDNPGYRLALSRGRASLVAEQLQDYAIALQCFVAAGADSGVTAMITRASGAHSGAALEPAAPPPPGVRNAGLLTQSEMAVFRKAVRRQSFSCPVYGAQCSWDTLRCRCQGDLSHLVYPSVEAQRVSGFVLLRDEGSEVSFTALGSSVLRLGAGRVVVKAQDQAPAICYFDPRSRTWVQSQDSVEPYLGVEQDVYAIVV
;
A
#
# COMPACT_ATOMS: atom_id res chain seq x y z
N MET A 1 11.08 -7.75 -28.43
CA MET A 1 11.26 -8.64 -27.26
C MET A 1 9.93 -8.73 -26.54
N SER A 2 9.49 -9.93 -26.18
CA SER A 2 8.28 -10.12 -25.38
C SER A 2 8.50 -9.61 -23.96
N PRO A 3 7.46 -9.14 -23.26
CA PRO A 3 7.60 -8.77 -21.86
C PRO A 3 7.88 -10.03 -21.03
N THR A 4 8.69 -9.90 -19.98
CA THR A 4 9.01 -10.98 -19.06
C THR A 4 8.09 -10.92 -17.86
N GLU A 5 7.65 -12.08 -17.40
CA GLU A 5 6.90 -12.20 -16.16
C GLU A 5 7.86 -12.14 -14.97
N THR A 6 7.50 -11.41 -13.93
CA THR A 6 8.33 -11.24 -12.74
C THR A 6 7.43 -11.15 -11.51
N CYS A 7 7.93 -11.66 -10.39
CA CYS A 7 7.31 -11.54 -9.09
C CYS A 7 8.17 -10.63 -8.23
N CYS A 8 7.52 -9.66 -7.60
CA CYS A 8 8.21 -8.69 -6.77
C CYS A 8 7.31 -8.26 -5.60
N CYS A 9 7.93 -7.68 -4.59
CA CYS A 9 7.24 -7.07 -3.47
C CYS A 9 7.69 -5.63 -3.28
N LEU A 10 6.79 -4.84 -2.71
CA LEU A 10 7.12 -3.56 -2.13
C LEU A 10 7.01 -3.70 -0.61
N ALA A 11 8.15 -3.53 0.07
CA ALA A 11 8.15 -3.22 1.49
C ALA A 11 8.08 -1.69 1.63
N THR A 12 7.03 -1.17 2.26
CA THR A 12 6.90 0.27 2.53
C THR A 12 7.39 0.67 3.91
N ALA A 13 7.77 -0.31 4.73
CA ALA A 13 8.32 -0.08 6.05
C ALA A 13 9.80 0.31 5.94
N GLU A 14 10.08 1.58 5.68
CA GLU A 14 11.30 2.16 6.24
C GLU A 14 11.16 2.08 7.77
N THR A 15 12.11 1.43 8.44
CA THR A 15 12.12 1.39 9.91
C THR A 15 12.51 2.77 10.45
N THR A 16 11.56 3.69 10.43
CA THR A 16 11.72 5.00 11.05
C THR A 16 11.92 4.82 12.54
N LYS A 17 12.92 5.49 13.09
CA LYS A 17 13.17 5.54 14.53
C LYS A 17 12.82 6.92 15.05
N VAL A 18 12.14 7.00 16.20
CA VAL A 18 11.82 8.28 16.84
C VAL A 18 12.47 8.33 18.23
N ALA A 19 13.37 9.28 18.43
CA ALA A 19 13.91 9.62 19.74
C ALA A 19 13.06 10.72 20.38
N ILE A 20 12.36 10.38 21.46
CA ILE A 20 11.50 11.30 22.22
C ILE A 20 12.32 11.83 23.39
N VAL A 21 12.80 13.07 23.27
CA VAL A 21 13.65 13.72 24.27
C VAL A 21 12.78 14.61 25.15
N LEU A 22 12.84 14.38 26.46
CA LEU A 22 12.04 15.09 27.45
C LEU A 22 12.93 16.04 28.27
N ASP A 23 12.46 17.27 28.47
CA ASP A 23 13.11 18.21 29.38
C ASP A 23 12.66 17.95 30.83
N ALA A 24 13.58 17.47 31.66
CA ALA A 24 13.39 17.27 33.10
C ALA A 24 13.95 18.41 33.96
N SER A 25 14.50 19.47 33.34
CA SER A 25 15.14 20.57 34.05
C SER A 25 14.20 21.25 35.05
N GLN A 26 14.79 21.98 36.00
CA GLN A 26 14.03 22.70 37.01
C GLN A 26 13.10 23.77 36.41
N SER A 27 13.47 24.41 35.28
CA SER A 27 12.61 25.36 34.56
C SER A 27 11.38 24.70 33.95
N ALA A 28 11.52 23.45 33.49
CA ALA A 28 10.42 22.67 32.92
C ALA A 28 9.51 22.04 33.99
N GLN A 29 9.84 22.15 35.28
CA GLN A 29 9.09 21.48 36.37
C GLN A 29 7.59 21.78 36.35
N LYS A 30 7.21 23.04 36.07
CA LYS A 30 5.81 23.48 35.97
C LYS A 30 5.02 22.80 34.83
N HIS A 31 5.71 22.24 33.83
CA HIS A 31 5.12 21.61 32.64
C HIS A 31 5.37 20.10 32.58
N GLN A 32 5.99 19.47 33.57
CA GLN A 32 6.34 18.05 33.52
C GLN A 32 5.14 17.14 33.26
N ALA A 33 3.98 17.47 33.83
CA ALA A 33 2.75 16.71 33.59
C ALA A 33 2.32 16.77 32.11
N ASP A 34 2.41 17.95 31.50
CA ASP A 34 2.07 18.16 30.09
C ASP A 34 3.08 17.50 29.16
N VAL A 35 4.38 17.59 29.48
CA VAL A 35 5.47 16.89 28.77
C VAL A 35 5.21 15.38 28.78
N ALA A 36 4.92 14.81 29.95
CA ALA A 36 4.65 13.39 30.11
C ALA A 36 3.38 12.97 29.34
N ALA A 37 2.31 13.77 29.43
CA ALA A 37 1.05 13.50 28.72
C ALA A 37 1.23 13.52 27.20
N LEU A 38 2.00 14.47 26.68
CA LEU A 38 2.29 14.55 25.25
C LEU A 38 3.17 13.38 24.78
N ALA A 39 4.19 13.00 25.56
CA ALA A 39 5.03 11.85 25.26
C ALA A 39 4.21 10.54 25.17
N ARG A 40 3.30 10.30 26.12
CA ARG A 40 2.39 9.15 26.08
C ARG A 40 1.48 9.17 24.86
N SER A 41 0.89 10.34 24.59
CA SER A 41 -0.01 10.51 23.45
C SER A 41 0.71 10.29 22.12
N LEU A 42 1.95 10.75 22.01
CA LEU A 42 2.79 10.52 20.84
C LEU A 42 3.15 9.04 20.66
N VAL A 43 3.63 8.37 21.71
CA VAL A 43 3.94 6.92 21.67
C VAL A 43 2.72 6.12 21.23
N THR A 44 1.53 6.49 21.69
CA THR A 44 0.27 5.82 21.32
C THR A 44 -0.15 6.13 19.89
N ALA A 45 0.14 7.33 19.39
CA ALA A 45 -0.27 7.79 18.06
C ALA A 45 0.68 7.34 16.94
N LEU A 46 1.92 6.97 17.25
CA LEU A 46 2.87 6.47 16.27
C LEU A 46 2.48 5.04 15.81
N PRO A 47 2.64 4.71 14.52
CA PRO A 47 2.40 3.35 14.02
C PRO A 47 3.30 2.33 14.73
N ALA A 48 2.81 1.10 14.91
CA ALA A 48 3.58 0.01 15.53
C ALA A 48 4.88 -0.35 14.80
N SER A 49 4.99 0.01 13.51
CA SER A 49 6.20 -0.15 12.70
C SER A 49 7.30 0.87 13.03
N VAL A 50 6.98 1.95 13.74
CA VAL A 50 7.93 2.99 14.15
C VAL A 50 8.53 2.62 15.50
N SER A 51 9.83 2.30 15.51
CA SER A 51 10.54 2.09 16.77
C SER A 51 10.78 3.42 17.46
N HIS A 52 10.61 3.46 18.79
CA HIS A 52 10.81 4.68 19.55
C HIS A 52 11.52 4.44 20.88
N SER A 53 12.23 5.45 21.36
CA SER A 53 12.95 5.42 22.64
C SER A 53 12.86 6.78 23.32
N ILE A 54 12.78 6.78 24.65
CA ILE A 54 12.72 8.02 25.44
C ILE A 54 14.12 8.40 25.90
N TYR A 55 14.43 9.69 25.86
CA TYR A 55 15.64 10.27 26.40
C TYR A 55 15.26 11.46 27.27
N PHE A 56 16.21 11.91 28.09
CA PHE A 56 16.09 13.16 28.84
C PHE A 56 17.24 14.07 28.48
N LEU A 57 16.99 15.38 28.38
CA LEU A 57 18.08 16.34 28.15
C LEU A 57 19.20 16.15 29.17
N GLY A 58 20.44 16.16 28.67
CA GLY A 58 21.64 15.87 29.45
C GLY A 58 21.88 14.39 29.77
N ASN A 59 21.08 13.45 29.25
CA ASN A 59 21.23 12.00 29.47
C ASN A 59 21.25 11.21 28.15
N PRO A 60 22.37 10.56 27.80
CA PRO A 60 22.47 9.77 26.56
C PRO A 60 21.80 8.40 26.66
N ALA A 61 21.39 7.95 27.85
CA ALA A 61 20.84 6.61 28.03
C ALA A 61 19.35 6.56 27.59
N PRO A 62 18.97 5.63 26.71
CA PRO A 62 17.57 5.44 26.33
C PRO A 62 16.77 4.78 27.46
N TYR A 63 15.52 5.18 27.57
CA TYR A 63 14.50 4.58 28.42
C TYR A 63 13.47 3.84 27.55
N PRO A 64 13.07 2.61 27.93
CA PRO A 64 12.15 1.81 27.15
C PRO A 64 10.73 2.38 27.21
N THR A 65 10.08 2.56 26.07
CA THR A 65 8.71 3.13 26.02
C THR A 65 7.65 2.22 26.63
N THR A 66 7.91 0.91 26.74
CA THR A 66 7.02 -0.06 27.40
C THR A 66 6.80 0.26 28.88
N ASP A 67 7.75 0.94 29.52
CA ASP A 67 7.69 1.28 30.94
C ASP A 67 7.16 2.69 31.19
N LEU A 68 6.86 3.45 30.14
CA LEU A 68 6.56 4.89 30.21
C LEU A 68 5.43 5.19 31.20
N ASP A 69 4.32 4.46 31.13
CA ASP A 69 3.15 4.75 31.97
C ASP A 69 3.43 4.57 33.46
N HIS A 70 4.28 3.61 33.82
CA HIS A 70 4.55 3.25 35.20
C HIS A 70 5.76 3.98 35.80
N ARG A 71 6.74 4.37 34.97
CA ARG A 71 8.05 4.84 35.46
C ARG A 71 8.39 6.28 35.12
N ILE A 72 7.58 6.97 34.31
CA ILE A 72 7.93 8.31 33.83
C ILE A 72 8.20 9.31 34.96
N GLY A 73 7.41 9.30 36.04
CA GLY A 73 7.64 10.19 37.19
C GLY A 73 8.99 9.96 37.86
N HIS A 74 9.33 8.69 38.10
CA HIS A 74 10.64 8.32 38.64
C HIS A 74 11.79 8.69 37.69
N TRP A 75 11.61 8.58 36.38
CA TRP A 75 12.63 9.02 35.42
C TRP A 75 12.81 10.55 35.42
N PHE A 76 11.73 11.33 35.58
CA PHE A 76 11.85 12.77 35.79
C PHE A 76 12.66 13.08 37.04
N ASP A 77 12.39 12.41 38.16
CA ASP A 77 13.13 12.61 39.41
C ASP A 77 14.63 12.30 39.25
N GLN A 78 14.97 11.21 38.54
CA GLN A 78 16.35 10.83 38.23
C GLN A 78 17.10 11.84 37.35
N ASN A 79 16.38 12.61 36.53
CA ASN A 79 16.96 13.55 35.57
C ASN A 79 16.77 15.02 35.95
N ARG A 80 16.12 15.31 37.09
CA ARG A 80 15.72 16.66 37.49
C ARG A 80 16.88 17.67 37.65
N GLN A 81 18.05 17.19 38.05
CA GLN A 81 19.22 18.04 38.30
C GLN A 81 20.11 18.21 37.06
N ARG A 82 19.69 17.71 35.90
CA ARG A 82 20.46 17.84 34.66
C ARG A 82 20.23 19.21 34.01
N THR A 83 21.28 19.68 33.34
CA THR A 83 21.21 20.86 32.46
C THR A 83 20.53 20.49 31.15
N SER A 84 19.74 21.41 30.59
CA SER A 84 19.06 21.27 29.29
C SER A 84 20.06 21.28 28.12
N LEU A 85 20.77 20.16 27.95
CA LEU A 85 21.78 19.93 26.91
C LEU A 85 21.35 18.79 25.97
N ILE A 86 21.40 19.02 24.65
CA ILE A 86 21.06 18.01 23.64
C ILE A 86 22.28 17.21 23.17
N THR A 87 23.49 17.75 23.34
CA THR A 87 24.77 17.15 22.90
C THR A 87 24.91 15.67 23.25
N PRO A 88 24.66 15.20 24.49
CA PRO A 88 24.84 13.79 24.82
C PRO A 88 23.96 12.86 23.97
N ILE A 89 22.74 13.29 23.64
CA ILE A 89 21.78 12.51 22.86
C ILE A 89 22.16 12.54 21.38
N TYR A 90 22.51 13.69 20.82
CA TYR A 90 22.98 13.79 19.44
C TYR A 90 24.27 12.99 19.21
N GLN A 91 25.17 12.94 20.19
CA GLN A 91 26.35 12.07 20.13
C GLN A 91 25.98 10.59 20.16
N ALA A 92 25.06 10.18 21.04
CA ALA A 92 24.58 8.79 21.11
C ALA A 92 23.84 8.35 19.83
N LEU A 93 23.17 9.28 19.16
CA LEU A 93 22.41 9.04 17.92
C LEU A 93 23.19 9.40 16.64
N ARG A 94 24.49 9.68 16.74
CA ARG A 94 25.28 10.17 15.60
C ARG A 94 25.21 9.25 14.38
N ASP A 95 25.33 7.95 14.63
CA ASP A 95 25.35 6.90 13.59
C ASP A 95 23.96 6.26 13.37
N ALA A 96 22.92 6.77 14.04
CA ALA A 96 21.57 6.24 13.95
C ALA A 96 20.86 6.80 12.71
N GLU A 97 21.15 6.20 11.55
CA GLU A 97 20.46 6.52 10.29
C GLU A 97 18.93 6.43 10.45
N ASN A 98 18.20 7.32 9.78
CA ASN A 98 16.74 7.40 9.80
C ASN A 98 16.08 7.61 11.18
N THR A 99 16.85 8.14 12.15
CA THR A 99 16.29 8.57 13.44
C THR A 99 15.81 10.03 13.37
N ARG A 100 14.53 10.23 13.66
CA ARG A 100 13.89 11.54 13.85
C ARG A 100 13.88 11.86 15.34
N ILE A 101 14.08 13.12 15.69
CA ILE A 101 14.22 13.54 17.09
C ILE A 101 13.08 14.51 17.39
N VAL A 102 12.38 14.31 18.49
CA VAL A 102 11.44 15.30 19.02
C VAL A 102 11.88 15.69 20.42
N VAL A 103 12.05 16.98 20.66
CA VAL A 103 12.37 17.51 21.99
C VAL A 103 11.14 18.21 22.55
N VAL A 104 10.64 17.73 23.69
CA VAL A 104 9.48 18.30 24.37
C VAL A 104 9.93 18.91 25.70
N GLY A 105 9.69 20.21 25.86
CA GLY A 105 10.14 20.90 27.07
C GLY A 105 9.62 22.32 27.20
N SER A 106 10.23 23.05 28.14
CA SER A 106 9.90 24.46 28.38
C SER A 106 11.15 25.18 28.86
N GLY A 107 11.69 26.05 28.00
CA GLY A 107 12.92 26.79 28.23
C GLY A 107 14.09 26.34 27.35
N ARG A 108 15.10 27.20 27.25
CA ARG A 108 16.19 27.09 26.28
C ARG A 108 17.02 25.81 26.44
N ILE A 109 17.30 25.15 25.32
CA ILE A 109 18.35 24.15 25.17
C ILE A 109 19.66 24.89 24.89
N PHE A 110 20.61 24.82 25.81
CA PHE A 110 21.74 25.76 25.84
C PHE A 110 22.76 25.54 24.72
N ASP A 111 22.91 24.31 24.27
CA ASP A 111 23.91 23.87 23.28
C ASP A 111 23.31 23.58 21.91
N LEU A 112 22.04 23.90 21.66
CA LEU A 112 21.39 23.60 20.37
C LEU A 112 22.08 24.31 19.20
N GLU A 113 22.52 25.56 19.39
CA GLU A 113 23.17 26.39 18.37
C GLU A 113 24.52 25.81 17.92
N ASP A 114 25.21 25.07 18.80
CA ASP A 114 26.48 24.41 18.49
C ASP A 114 26.32 23.30 17.43
N TRP A 115 25.08 22.84 17.21
CA TRP A 115 24.72 21.80 16.24
C TRP A 115 24.06 22.36 14.97
N ALA A 116 24.05 23.68 14.78
CA ALA A 116 23.54 24.29 13.57
C ALA A 116 24.19 23.71 12.31
N GLY A 117 23.37 23.38 11.31
CA GLY A 117 23.82 22.79 10.04
C GLY A 117 24.16 21.29 10.09
N THR A 118 23.99 20.62 11.24
CA THR A 118 24.17 19.16 11.34
C THR A 118 22.91 18.39 10.91
N LEU A 119 23.06 17.12 10.50
CA LEU A 119 21.93 16.25 10.17
C LEU A 119 21.02 16.00 11.37
N GLN A 120 21.57 15.96 12.58
CA GLN A 120 20.82 15.76 13.83
C GLN A 120 19.83 16.90 14.04
N VAL A 121 20.28 18.16 13.93
CA VAL A 121 19.40 19.32 14.09
C VAL A 121 18.36 19.39 12.97
N ALA A 122 18.75 19.08 11.73
CA ALA A 122 17.83 19.06 10.58
C ALA A 122 16.72 17.98 10.70
N ARG A 123 16.95 16.95 11.52
CA ARG A 123 15.97 15.88 11.82
C ARG A 123 15.22 16.11 13.14
N THR A 124 15.46 17.24 13.81
CA THR A 124 14.89 17.55 15.11
C THR A 124 13.67 18.46 14.99
N LEU A 125 12.61 18.07 15.68
CA LEU A 125 11.41 18.86 15.92
C LEU A 125 11.40 19.32 17.38
N LEU A 126 11.26 20.61 17.62
CA LEU A 126 11.13 21.19 18.95
C LEU A 126 9.66 21.39 19.29
N VAL A 127 9.28 21.06 20.51
CA VAL A 127 7.92 21.24 21.03
C VAL A 127 7.97 22.04 22.32
N SER A 128 7.65 23.32 22.22
CA SER A 128 7.65 24.24 23.36
C SER A 128 6.29 24.18 24.07
N LEU A 129 6.32 23.90 25.37
CA LEU A 129 5.18 24.00 26.28
C LEU A 129 5.38 25.24 27.16
N GLY A 130 5.15 26.43 26.61
CA GLY A 130 5.32 27.71 27.30
C GLY A 130 6.50 28.52 26.76
N GLU A 131 7.70 28.29 27.29
CA GLU A 131 8.90 29.03 26.88
C GLU A 131 9.60 28.37 25.68
N PRO A 132 10.13 29.15 24.72
CA PRO A 132 10.86 28.61 23.57
C PRO A 132 12.05 27.74 23.96
N LEU A 133 12.27 26.66 23.19
CA LEU A 133 13.38 25.72 23.36
C LEU A 133 14.66 26.20 22.68
N GLN A 134 14.57 27.12 21.72
CA GLN A 134 15.72 27.68 21.02
C GLN A 134 15.82 29.20 21.24
N ALA A 135 17.01 29.73 21.02
CA ALA A 135 17.25 31.18 21.03
C ALA A 135 16.87 31.81 19.67
N ALA A 136 17.28 33.05 19.44
CA ALA A 136 16.88 33.83 18.25
C ALA A 136 17.35 33.22 16.92
N LEU A 137 18.43 32.41 16.93
CA LEU A 137 18.81 31.61 15.77
C LEU A 137 17.85 30.41 15.70
N HIS A 138 16.77 30.56 14.91
CA HIS A 138 15.79 29.50 14.62
C HIS A 138 16.46 28.32 13.89
N THR A 139 17.10 27.44 14.66
CA THR A 139 17.99 26.39 14.17
C THR A 139 17.21 25.11 13.81
N ALA A 140 16.06 24.90 14.44
CA ALA A 140 15.15 23.79 14.16
C ALA A 140 13.70 24.27 14.09
N THR A 141 12.85 23.46 13.45
CA THR A 141 11.40 23.69 13.45
C THR A 141 10.86 23.54 14.87
N GLU A 142 10.10 24.52 15.32
CA GLU A 142 9.51 24.54 16.66
C GLU A 142 7.99 24.72 16.57
N LEU A 143 7.27 23.90 17.32
CA LEU A 143 5.81 23.91 17.41
C LEU A 143 5.39 24.28 18.84
N THR A 144 4.42 25.17 18.96
CA THR A 144 3.77 25.51 20.24
C THR A 144 2.49 24.69 20.37
N ASN A 145 2.38 23.90 21.45
CA ASN A 145 1.18 23.11 21.79
C ASN A 145 0.61 22.24 20.62
N PRO A 146 1.44 21.44 19.91
CA PRO A 146 0.96 20.61 18.80
C PRO A 146 0.06 19.48 19.28
N THR A 147 -0.84 19.01 18.40
CA THR A 147 -1.56 17.76 18.63
C THR A 147 -0.66 16.55 18.36
N PRO A 148 -0.98 15.35 18.91
CA PRO A 148 -0.25 14.13 18.55
C PRO A 148 -0.25 13.84 17.05
N GLN A 149 -1.33 14.18 16.32
CA GLN A 149 -1.37 14.00 14.87
C GLN A 149 -0.41 14.94 14.12
N ASP A 150 -0.25 16.18 14.58
CA ASP A 150 0.75 17.10 14.03
C ASP A 150 2.15 16.51 14.18
N LEU A 151 2.47 16.01 15.38
CA LEU A 151 3.76 15.37 15.65
C LEU A 151 3.98 14.13 14.79
N CYS A 152 2.99 13.24 14.65
CA CYS A 152 3.10 12.08 13.78
C CYS A 152 3.35 12.48 12.32
N ARG A 153 2.69 13.54 11.82
CA ARG A 153 2.92 14.04 10.46
C ARG A 153 4.35 14.52 10.26
N HIS A 154 4.91 15.26 11.22
CA HIS A 154 6.29 15.76 11.13
C HIS A 154 7.36 14.68 11.32
N LEU A 155 7.11 13.71 12.21
CA LEU A 155 8.11 12.71 12.60
C LEU A 155 8.11 11.49 11.68
N TYR A 156 6.94 11.04 11.22
CA TYR A 156 6.82 9.84 10.39
C TYR A 156 6.59 10.16 8.92
N ASP A 157 5.90 11.27 8.63
CA ASP A 157 5.45 11.65 7.29
C ASP A 157 4.84 10.46 6.52
N PRO A 158 3.64 10.00 6.95
CA PRO A 158 3.08 8.74 6.49
C PRO A 158 2.88 8.73 4.97
N PRO A 159 3.04 7.57 4.31
CA PRO A 159 2.59 7.42 2.94
C PRO A 159 1.08 7.65 2.86
N VAL A 160 0.64 8.45 1.89
CA VAL A 160 -0.77 8.73 1.60
C VAL A 160 -1.22 8.14 0.27
N SER A 161 -0.27 7.90 -0.64
CA SER A 161 -0.50 7.12 -1.83
C SER A 161 0.75 6.41 -2.31
N VAL A 162 0.54 5.30 -3.01
CA VAL A 162 1.58 4.56 -3.72
C VAL A 162 1.11 4.29 -5.13
N GLU A 163 1.95 4.62 -6.11
CA GLU A 163 1.76 4.27 -7.51
C GLU A 163 2.90 3.37 -7.98
N ILE A 164 2.58 2.13 -8.36
CA ILE A 164 3.55 1.20 -8.95
C ILE A 164 3.38 1.23 -10.46
N SER A 165 4.46 1.59 -11.18
CA SER A 165 4.44 1.67 -12.64
C SER A 165 5.84 1.45 -13.23
N GLY A 166 5.91 1.30 -14.55
CA GLY A 166 7.18 1.19 -15.26
C GLY A 166 7.00 0.77 -16.72
N PRO A 167 8.09 0.75 -17.52
CA PRO A 167 8.05 0.30 -18.90
C PRO A 167 7.55 -1.15 -19.01
N GLY A 168 6.50 -1.36 -19.79
CA GLY A 168 5.85 -2.66 -19.95
C GLY A 168 5.19 -3.23 -18.71
N PHE A 169 5.08 -2.46 -17.61
CA PHE A 169 4.38 -2.89 -16.42
C PHE A 169 2.93 -3.26 -16.75
N MET A 170 2.52 -4.47 -16.39
CA MET A 170 1.12 -4.88 -16.35
C MET A 170 0.94 -5.82 -15.15
N PRO A 171 0.19 -5.40 -14.12
CA PRO A 171 -0.02 -6.23 -12.95
C PRO A 171 -0.94 -7.38 -13.33
N ILE A 172 -0.47 -8.61 -13.14
CA ILE A 172 -1.25 -9.84 -13.36
C ILE A 172 -1.98 -10.19 -12.07
N ARG A 173 -1.35 -9.95 -10.92
CA ARG A 173 -1.88 -10.36 -9.63
C ARG A 173 -1.22 -9.65 -8.46
N TRP A 174 -1.96 -9.43 -7.39
CA TRP A 174 -1.45 -8.85 -6.14
C TRP A 174 -2.27 -9.30 -4.93
N ASP A 175 -1.72 -9.16 -3.73
CA ASP A 175 -2.32 -9.63 -2.47
C ASP A 175 -2.97 -8.53 -1.61
N ASN A 176 -2.69 -7.25 -1.88
CA ASN A 176 -3.27 -6.12 -1.18
C ASN A 176 -4.48 -5.53 -1.97
N PRO A 177 -5.73 -5.80 -1.56
CA PRO A 177 -6.93 -5.37 -2.31
C PRO A 177 -7.16 -3.85 -2.28
N GLY A 178 -6.40 -3.10 -1.47
CA GLY A 178 -6.43 -1.65 -1.46
C GLY A 178 -5.88 -1.02 -2.76
N TYR A 179 -5.07 -1.77 -3.51
CA TYR A 179 -4.55 -1.33 -4.81
C TYR A 179 -5.58 -1.52 -5.92
N ARG A 180 -5.68 -0.52 -6.78
CA ARG A 180 -6.54 -0.50 -7.96
C ARG A 180 -5.70 -0.37 -9.22
N LEU A 181 -6.11 -1.09 -10.27
CA LEU A 181 -5.51 -0.97 -11.59
C LEU A 181 -5.99 0.30 -12.27
N ALA A 182 -5.06 1.16 -12.65
CA ALA A 182 -5.29 2.29 -13.54
C ALA A 182 -4.61 2.03 -14.89
N LEU A 183 -5.33 2.32 -15.98
CA LEU A 183 -4.78 2.33 -17.34
C LEU A 183 -4.85 3.75 -17.88
N SER A 184 -3.69 4.35 -18.17
CA SER A 184 -3.62 5.69 -18.75
C SER A 184 -2.60 5.75 -19.88
N ARG A 185 -3.04 6.17 -21.08
CA ARG A 185 -2.17 6.36 -22.27
C ARG A 185 -1.22 5.18 -22.53
N GLY A 186 -1.72 3.95 -22.37
CA GLY A 186 -0.97 2.71 -22.58
C GLY A 186 0.01 2.32 -21.47
N ARG A 187 -0.03 3.01 -20.32
CA ARG A 187 0.70 2.63 -19.11
C ARG A 187 -0.30 2.05 -18.11
N ALA A 188 0.00 0.86 -17.61
CA ALA A 188 -0.67 0.35 -16.42
C ALA A 188 0.03 0.89 -15.19
N SER A 189 -0.74 1.14 -14.14
CA SER A 189 -0.23 1.35 -12.80
C SER A 189 -1.14 0.70 -11.75
N LEU A 190 -0.56 0.30 -10.63
CA LEU A 190 -1.31 -0.02 -9.42
C LEU A 190 -1.28 1.19 -8.51
N VAL A 191 -2.45 1.71 -8.16
CA VAL A 191 -2.60 2.89 -7.32
C VAL A 191 -3.31 2.50 -6.03
N ALA A 192 -2.73 2.89 -4.90
CA ALA A 192 -3.33 2.77 -3.58
C ALA A 192 -3.36 4.14 -2.91
N GLU A 193 -4.44 4.45 -2.23
CA GLU A 193 -4.64 5.69 -1.48
C GLU A 193 -5.20 5.37 -0.10
N GLN A 194 -4.75 6.11 0.92
CA GLN A 194 -5.25 6.01 2.30
C GLN A 194 -5.27 4.59 2.89
N LEU A 195 -4.25 3.78 2.58
CA LEU A 195 -4.12 2.44 3.16
C LEU A 195 -3.42 2.49 4.53
N GLN A 196 -3.83 1.61 5.43
CA GLN A 196 -3.11 1.38 6.68
C GLN A 196 -1.77 0.69 6.43
N ASP A 197 -1.71 -0.18 5.42
CA ASP A 197 -0.52 -0.88 4.99
C ASP A 197 -0.46 -0.88 3.44
N TYR A 198 0.67 -0.41 2.93
CA TYR A 198 0.97 -0.34 1.51
C TYR A 198 1.84 -1.50 1.03
N ALA A 199 2.26 -2.40 1.92
CA ALA A 199 2.97 -3.61 1.54
C ALA A 199 2.13 -4.42 0.53
N ILE A 200 2.82 -4.95 -0.47
CA ILE A 200 2.18 -5.68 -1.57
C ILE A 200 3.17 -6.67 -2.16
N ALA A 201 2.75 -7.93 -2.32
CA ALA A 201 3.39 -8.87 -3.22
C ALA A 201 2.59 -8.90 -4.53
N LEU A 202 3.29 -8.79 -5.65
CA LEU A 202 2.67 -8.76 -6.96
C LEU A 202 3.41 -9.59 -7.99
N GLN A 203 2.64 -10.09 -8.95
CA GLN A 203 3.08 -10.75 -10.16
C GLN A 203 2.73 -9.82 -11.32
N CYS A 204 3.70 -9.48 -12.16
CA CYS A 204 3.49 -8.56 -13.26
C CYS A 204 4.30 -8.97 -14.50
N PHE A 205 3.92 -8.39 -15.63
CA PHE A 205 4.79 -8.29 -16.79
C PHE A 205 5.65 -7.03 -16.69
N VAL A 206 6.88 -7.12 -17.18
CA VAL A 206 7.81 -6.00 -17.32
C VAL A 206 8.49 -6.04 -18.69
N ALA A 207 8.90 -4.89 -19.23
CA ALA A 207 9.69 -4.88 -20.44
C ALA A 207 11.08 -5.52 -20.18
N ALA A 208 11.51 -6.43 -21.05
CA ALA A 208 12.83 -7.05 -20.95
C ALA A 208 13.98 -6.03 -21.20
N GLY A 209 15.06 -6.13 -20.43
CA GLY A 209 16.29 -5.32 -20.57
C GLY A 209 16.86 -4.86 -19.22
N ALA A 210 18.08 -4.28 -19.25
CA ALA A 210 18.78 -3.82 -18.04
C ALA A 210 18.06 -2.68 -17.29
N ASP A 211 17.15 -1.97 -17.97
CA ASP A 211 16.35 -0.86 -17.42
C ASP A 211 14.89 -1.27 -17.16
N SER A 212 14.64 -2.49 -16.67
CA SER A 212 13.29 -2.92 -16.25
C SER A 212 12.88 -2.20 -14.95
N GLY A 213 12.81 -0.87 -15.01
CA GLY A 213 12.60 0.05 -13.90
C GLY A 213 11.13 0.15 -13.51
N VAL A 214 10.54 -0.96 -13.07
CA VAL A 214 9.30 -0.87 -12.30
C VAL A 214 9.67 -0.31 -10.94
N THR A 215 9.07 0.83 -10.60
CA THR A 215 9.28 1.50 -9.33
C THR A 215 7.94 1.80 -8.68
N ALA A 216 7.97 1.88 -7.36
CA ALA A 216 6.87 2.42 -6.59
C ALA A 216 7.18 3.90 -6.32
N MET A 217 6.31 4.79 -6.77
CA MET A 217 6.31 6.18 -6.34
C MET A 217 5.46 6.30 -5.08
N ILE A 218 6.09 6.67 -3.97
CA ILE A 218 5.43 6.88 -2.69
C ILE A 218 5.23 8.38 -2.52
N THR A 219 3.97 8.81 -2.36
CA THR A 219 3.64 10.18 -1.98
C THR A 219 3.32 10.19 -0.50
N ARG A 220 3.96 11.10 0.24
CA ARG A 220 3.79 11.24 1.68
C ARG A 220 2.85 12.40 2.03
N ALA A 221 2.39 12.45 3.28
CA ALA A 221 1.45 13.46 3.76
C ALA A 221 1.98 14.90 3.61
N SER A 222 3.30 15.09 3.62
CA SER A 222 3.98 16.36 3.33
C SER A 222 3.88 16.79 1.86
N GLY A 223 3.46 15.90 0.95
CA GLY A 223 3.56 16.08 -0.49
C GLY A 223 4.91 15.66 -1.07
N ALA A 224 5.86 15.22 -0.24
CA ALA A 224 7.12 14.68 -0.72
C ALA A 224 6.91 13.38 -1.52
N HIS A 225 7.73 13.20 -2.54
CA HIS A 225 7.74 12.01 -3.39
C HIS A 225 9.07 11.28 -3.23
N SER A 226 9.00 9.96 -3.06
CA SER A 226 10.17 9.09 -3.02
C SER A 226 9.95 7.85 -3.88
N GLY A 227 10.94 7.50 -4.69
CA GLY A 227 10.94 6.24 -5.44
C GLY A 227 11.45 5.09 -4.56
N ALA A 228 10.73 3.97 -4.55
CA ALA A 228 11.16 2.71 -3.97
C ALA A 228 11.31 1.65 -5.07
N ALA A 229 12.41 0.91 -5.01
CA ALA A 229 12.61 -0.25 -5.87
C ALA A 229 11.73 -1.40 -5.39
N LEU A 230 11.21 -2.19 -6.33
CA LEU A 230 10.55 -3.44 -5.99
C LEU A 230 11.61 -4.53 -5.85
N GLU A 231 11.48 -5.33 -4.80
CA GLU A 231 12.41 -6.43 -4.53
C GLU A 231 11.89 -7.73 -5.16
N PRO A 232 12.75 -8.60 -5.69
CA PRO A 232 12.33 -9.92 -6.15
C PRO A 232 11.67 -10.72 -5.03
N ALA A 233 10.51 -11.32 -5.31
CA ALA A 233 9.74 -12.05 -4.31
C ALA A 233 9.16 -13.34 -4.89
N ALA A 234 8.70 -14.22 -4.00
CA ALA A 234 7.84 -15.33 -4.41
C ALA A 234 6.52 -14.79 -5.00
N PRO A 235 5.88 -15.50 -5.95
CA PRO A 235 4.58 -15.12 -6.45
C PRO A 235 3.57 -15.04 -5.29
N PRO A 236 2.64 -14.06 -5.30
CA PRO A 236 1.59 -14.01 -4.30
C PRO A 236 0.81 -15.34 -4.31
N PRO A 237 0.36 -15.87 -3.16
CA PRO A 237 -0.25 -17.21 -3.08
C PRO A 237 -1.58 -17.23 -3.83
N PRO A 238 -1.85 -18.16 -4.77
CA PRO A 238 -3.05 -18.21 -5.62
C PRO A 238 -4.29 -17.66 -4.92
N GLY A 239 -4.81 -16.53 -5.41
CA GLY A 239 -5.97 -15.84 -4.84
C GLY A 239 -7.27 -16.58 -5.14
N VAL A 240 -7.18 -17.90 -5.35
CA VAL A 240 -8.26 -18.83 -5.62
C VAL A 240 -9.09 -18.88 -4.37
N ARG A 241 -10.03 -17.95 -4.26
CA ARG A 241 -10.87 -17.83 -3.07
C ARG A 241 -12.10 -18.73 -3.16
N ASN A 242 -12.59 -19.06 -4.36
CA ASN A 242 -13.77 -19.89 -4.55
C ASN A 242 -13.63 -20.75 -5.82
N ALA A 243 -13.45 -22.06 -5.64
CA ALA A 243 -13.62 -23.05 -6.69
C ALA A 243 -14.96 -23.76 -6.48
N GLY A 244 -15.65 -24.06 -7.57
CA GLY A 244 -16.93 -24.77 -7.53
C GLY A 244 -17.17 -25.54 -8.82
N LEU A 245 -18.32 -26.20 -8.88
CA LEU A 245 -18.76 -26.93 -10.07
C LEU A 245 -20.02 -26.26 -10.62
N LEU A 246 -20.12 -26.20 -11.94
CA LEU A 246 -21.36 -25.84 -12.61
C LEU A 246 -22.38 -26.98 -12.47
N THR A 247 -23.65 -26.63 -12.33
CA THR A 247 -24.76 -27.59 -12.40
C THR A 247 -24.91 -28.15 -13.82
N GLN A 248 -25.63 -29.28 -13.98
CA GLN A 248 -25.82 -29.89 -15.30
C GLN A 248 -26.46 -28.95 -16.34
N SER A 249 -27.39 -28.09 -15.92
CA SER A 249 -28.01 -27.10 -16.80
C SER A 249 -27.00 -26.02 -17.23
N GLU A 250 -26.20 -25.51 -16.30
CA GLU A 250 -25.13 -24.54 -16.58
C GLU A 250 -24.03 -25.14 -17.47
N MET A 251 -23.64 -26.40 -17.27
CA MET A 251 -22.70 -27.10 -18.14
C MET A 251 -23.22 -27.19 -19.59
N ALA A 252 -24.52 -27.49 -19.75
CA ALA A 252 -25.15 -27.54 -21.07
C ALA A 252 -25.16 -26.17 -21.76
N VAL A 253 -25.37 -25.09 -21.00
CA VAL A 253 -25.26 -23.70 -21.48
C VAL A 253 -23.83 -23.41 -21.92
N PHE A 254 -22.85 -23.66 -21.05
CA PHE A 254 -21.44 -23.42 -21.33
C PHE A 254 -20.95 -24.13 -22.59
N ARG A 255 -21.20 -25.44 -22.71
CA ARG A 255 -20.78 -26.24 -23.87
C ARG A 255 -21.42 -25.78 -25.18
N LYS A 256 -22.68 -25.33 -25.14
CA LYS A 256 -23.34 -24.72 -26.31
C LYS A 256 -22.72 -23.38 -26.65
N ALA A 257 -22.48 -22.52 -25.66
CA ALA A 257 -21.92 -21.20 -25.84
C ALA A 257 -20.50 -21.25 -26.44
N VAL A 258 -19.64 -22.13 -25.93
CA VAL A 258 -18.29 -22.39 -26.48
C VAL A 258 -18.33 -22.87 -27.94
N ARG A 259 -19.35 -23.65 -28.32
CA ARG A 259 -19.61 -24.08 -29.71
C ARG A 259 -20.33 -23.02 -30.55
N ARG A 260 -20.53 -21.80 -30.01
CA ARG A 260 -21.25 -20.68 -30.62
C ARG A 260 -22.70 -21.01 -31.00
N GLN A 261 -23.37 -21.83 -30.17
CA GLN A 261 -24.77 -22.22 -30.33
C GLN A 261 -25.67 -21.48 -29.34
N SER A 262 -26.90 -21.16 -29.76
CA SER A 262 -27.92 -20.60 -28.87
C SER A 262 -28.34 -21.62 -27.79
N PHE A 263 -28.73 -21.14 -26.63
CA PHE A 263 -29.11 -21.95 -25.48
C PHE A 263 -30.37 -21.40 -24.79
N SER A 264 -30.98 -22.23 -23.93
CA SER A 264 -32.10 -21.81 -23.07
C SER A 264 -31.52 -21.41 -21.71
N CYS A 265 -31.85 -20.20 -21.25
CA CYS A 265 -31.38 -19.65 -19.98
C CYS A 265 -31.82 -20.54 -18.81
N PRO A 266 -30.91 -20.99 -17.94
CA PRO A 266 -31.26 -21.94 -16.87
C PRO A 266 -32.13 -21.29 -15.78
N VAL A 267 -32.16 -19.95 -15.70
CA VAL A 267 -32.94 -19.20 -14.72
C VAL A 267 -34.37 -18.96 -15.19
N TYR A 268 -34.59 -18.71 -16.49
CA TYR A 268 -35.87 -18.20 -17.01
C TYR A 268 -36.42 -18.97 -18.21
N GLY A 269 -35.67 -19.92 -18.77
CA GLY A 269 -36.06 -20.70 -19.95
C GLY A 269 -36.01 -19.93 -21.29
N ALA A 270 -35.79 -18.61 -21.27
CA ALA A 270 -35.70 -17.79 -22.48
C ALA A 270 -34.55 -18.22 -23.40
N GLN A 271 -34.75 -18.12 -24.71
CA GLN A 271 -33.70 -18.43 -25.69
C GLN A 271 -32.69 -17.27 -25.75
N CYS A 272 -31.42 -17.59 -25.51
CA CYS A 272 -30.29 -16.65 -25.55
C CYS A 272 -29.32 -17.00 -26.67
N SER A 273 -28.65 -15.99 -27.23
CA SER A 273 -27.52 -16.17 -28.13
C SER A 273 -26.27 -16.63 -27.37
N TRP A 274 -25.31 -17.24 -28.07
CA TRP A 274 -24.11 -17.81 -27.47
C TRP A 274 -23.24 -16.79 -26.72
N ASP A 275 -23.32 -15.51 -27.08
CA ASP A 275 -22.58 -14.39 -26.52
C ASP A 275 -23.28 -13.74 -25.30
N THR A 276 -24.43 -14.28 -24.88
CA THR A 276 -25.15 -13.78 -23.71
C THR A 276 -24.53 -14.34 -22.42
N LEU A 277 -23.92 -13.48 -21.60
CA LEU A 277 -23.49 -13.82 -20.23
C LEU A 277 -24.51 -13.46 -19.15
N ARG A 278 -25.36 -12.46 -19.40
CA ARG A 278 -26.39 -12.02 -18.46
C ARG A 278 -27.77 -11.98 -19.14
N CYS A 279 -28.78 -12.67 -18.58
CA CYS A 279 -30.17 -12.48 -19.01
C CYS A 279 -30.80 -11.27 -18.29
N ARG A 280 -31.51 -10.43 -19.05
CA ARG A 280 -32.53 -9.53 -18.51
C ARG A 280 -33.90 -10.15 -18.73
N CYS A 281 -34.51 -10.60 -17.64
CA CYS A 281 -35.73 -11.38 -17.68
C CYS A 281 -36.59 -10.90 -16.48
N GLN A 282 -37.60 -10.04 -16.73
CA GLN A 282 -38.50 -9.38 -15.74
C GLN A 282 -37.85 -8.34 -14.80
N GLY A 283 -37.62 -7.13 -15.32
CA GLY A 283 -37.11 -5.96 -14.55
C GLY A 283 -35.76 -5.44 -15.05
N ASP A 284 -35.21 -4.46 -14.35
CA ASP A 284 -33.94 -3.80 -14.73
C ASP A 284 -32.68 -4.57 -14.30
N LEU A 285 -32.81 -5.63 -13.49
CA LEU A 285 -31.68 -6.41 -12.98
C LEU A 285 -31.30 -7.54 -13.94
N SER A 286 -30.02 -7.57 -14.35
CA SER A 286 -29.46 -8.60 -15.22
C SER A 286 -28.70 -9.66 -14.41
N HIS A 287 -29.09 -10.93 -14.55
CA HIS A 287 -28.50 -12.07 -13.84
C HIS A 287 -27.55 -12.85 -14.73
N LEU A 288 -26.45 -13.38 -14.17
CA LEU A 288 -25.57 -14.28 -14.92
C LEU A 288 -26.33 -15.53 -15.36
N VAL A 289 -26.02 -16.05 -16.54
CA VAL A 289 -26.51 -17.36 -17.00
C VAL A 289 -25.87 -18.54 -16.23
N TYR A 290 -25.01 -18.22 -15.26
CA TYR A 290 -24.33 -19.14 -14.34
C TYR A 290 -24.65 -18.78 -12.87
N PRO A 291 -25.84 -19.15 -12.34
CA PRO A 291 -26.21 -18.92 -10.95
C PRO A 291 -25.17 -19.39 -9.92
N SER A 292 -24.47 -20.51 -10.18
CA SER A 292 -23.42 -21.05 -9.30
C SER A 292 -22.22 -20.11 -9.19
N VAL A 293 -21.90 -19.39 -10.28
CA VAL A 293 -20.85 -18.36 -10.29
C VAL A 293 -21.36 -17.07 -9.64
N GLU A 294 -22.60 -16.66 -9.94
CA GLU A 294 -23.21 -15.44 -9.37
C GLU A 294 -23.32 -15.51 -7.84
N ALA A 295 -23.66 -16.68 -7.30
CA ALA A 295 -23.77 -16.93 -5.87
C ALA A 295 -22.45 -16.66 -5.10
N GLN A 296 -21.30 -16.75 -5.77
CA GLN A 296 -19.99 -16.51 -5.18
C GLN A 296 -19.61 -15.03 -5.11
N ARG A 297 -20.46 -14.13 -5.66
CA ARG A 297 -20.24 -12.67 -5.67
C ARG A 297 -18.87 -12.25 -6.19
N VAL A 298 -18.39 -12.97 -7.20
CA VAL A 298 -17.09 -12.71 -7.83
C VAL A 298 -17.18 -11.48 -8.72
N SER A 299 -16.11 -10.69 -8.75
CA SER A 299 -15.90 -9.63 -9.74
C SER A 299 -14.65 -9.92 -10.58
N GLY A 300 -14.64 -9.51 -11.84
CA GLY A 300 -13.49 -9.68 -12.72
C GLY A 300 -13.60 -10.91 -13.61
N PHE A 301 -12.63 -11.83 -13.53
CA PHE A 301 -12.58 -13.01 -14.40
C PHE A 301 -12.92 -14.30 -13.65
N VAL A 302 -13.61 -15.20 -14.32
CA VAL A 302 -13.85 -16.57 -13.86
C VAL A 302 -13.33 -17.53 -14.92
N LEU A 303 -12.47 -18.47 -14.53
CA LEU A 303 -12.04 -19.56 -15.39
C LEU A 303 -13.05 -20.70 -15.27
N LEU A 304 -13.47 -21.25 -16.41
CA LEU A 304 -14.29 -22.43 -16.59
C LEU A 304 -13.43 -23.50 -17.25
N ARG A 305 -13.33 -24.69 -16.65
CA ARG A 305 -12.55 -25.81 -17.19
C ARG A 305 -13.47 -26.99 -17.46
N ASP A 306 -13.54 -27.46 -18.71
CA ASP A 306 -14.31 -28.64 -19.09
C ASP A 306 -13.46 -29.90 -18.92
N GLU A 307 -13.86 -30.78 -18.02
CA GLU A 307 -13.19 -32.06 -17.76
C GLU A 307 -13.98 -33.23 -18.37
N GLY A 308 -14.90 -32.93 -19.29
CA GLY A 308 -15.71 -33.90 -20.02
C GLY A 308 -16.97 -34.32 -19.26
N SER A 309 -16.85 -34.82 -18.03
CA SER A 309 -18.03 -35.12 -17.19
C SER A 309 -18.54 -33.90 -16.42
N GLU A 310 -17.64 -32.99 -16.06
CA GLU A 310 -17.94 -31.82 -15.23
C GLU A 310 -17.29 -30.55 -15.78
N VAL A 311 -17.79 -29.40 -15.35
CA VAL A 311 -17.17 -28.10 -15.60
C VAL A 311 -16.90 -27.43 -14.27
N SER A 312 -15.63 -27.30 -13.91
CA SER A 312 -15.21 -26.57 -12.71
C SER A 312 -15.07 -25.08 -13.03
N PHE A 313 -15.30 -24.23 -12.03
CA PHE A 313 -15.08 -22.80 -12.15
C PHE A 313 -14.18 -22.28 -11.04
N THR A 314 -13.38 -21.26 -11.35
CA THR A 314 -12.45 -20.63 -10.41
C THR A 314 -12.45 -19.11 -10.60
N ALA A 315 -12.77 -18.39 -9.53
CA ALA A 315 -12.64 -16.94 -9.47
C ALA A 315 -11.16 -16.51 -9.53
N LEU A 316 -10.81 -15.71 -10.54
CA LEU A 316 -9.54 -15.00 -10.57
C LEU A 316 -9.73 -13.67 -9.86
N GLY A 317 -9.19 -13.53 -8.65
CA GLY A 317 -9.18 -12.26 -7.91
C GLY A 317 -8.28 -11.19 -8.53
N SER A 318 -8.25 -11.08 -9.87
CA SER A 318 -7.43 -10.16 -10.64
C SER A 318 -8.26 -9.45 -11.70
N SER A 319 -7.90 -8.19 -11.95
CA SER A 319 -8.43 -7.38 -13.06
C SER A 319 -7.73 -7.63 -14.40
N VAL A 320 -6.78 -8.56 -14.47
CA VAL A 320 -6.00 -8.87 -15.68
C VAL A 320 -5.95 -10.38 -15.92
N LEU A 321 -6.37 -10.81 -17.11
CA LEU A 321 -6.29 -12.18 -17.59
C LEU A 321 -5.20 -12.31 -18.66
N ARG A 322 -4.30 -13.28 -18.52
CA ARG A 322 -3.27 -13.60 -19.51
C ARG A 322 -3.87 -14.45 -20.64
N LEU A 323 -3.70 -14.02 -21.89
CA LEU A 323 -4.09 -14.80 -23.08
C LEU A 323 -2.90 -15.43 -23.83
N GLY A 324 -1.68 -14.95 -23.58
CA GLY A 324 -0.48 -15.43 -24.27
C GLY A 324 0.68 -14.44 -24.14
N ALA A 325 1.75 -14.66 -24.90
CA ALA A 325 2.94 -13.82 -24.87
C ALA A 325 2.60 -12.38 -25.30
N GLY A 326 2.60 -11.45 -24.35
CA GLY A 326 2.34 -10.03 -24.59
C GLY A 326 0.87 -9.71 -24.93
N ARG A 327 -0.09 -10.57 -24.60
CA ARG A 327 -1.52 -10.31 -24.79
C ARG A 327 -2.30 -10.58 -23.50
N VAL A 328 -3.10 -9.61 -23.09
CA VAL A 328 -3.92 -9.68 -21.88
C VAL A 328 -5.34 -9.18 -22.15
N VAL A 329 -6.29 -9.56 -21.31
CA VAL A 329 -7.58 -8.87 -21.18
C VAL A 329 -7.59 -8.14 -19.85
N VAL A 330 -7.94 -6.86 -19.89
CA VAL A 330 -8.04 -6.03 -18.70
C VAL A 330 -9.50 -5.68 -18.43
N LYS A 331 -9.92 -5.84 -17.18
CA LYS A 331 -11.21 -5.36 -16.67
C LYS A 331 -10.93 -4.38 -15.53
N ALA A 332 -10.65 -3.13 -15.89
CA ALA A 332 -10.55 -2.04 -14.92
C ALA A 332 -11.93 -1.72 -14.30
N GLN A 333 -11.91 -1.08 -13.13
CA GLN A 333 -13.12 -0.64 -12.45
C GLN A 333 -13.90 0.32 -13.38
N ASP A 334 -15.21 0.08 -13.53
CA ASP A 334 -16.14 0.90 -14.33
C ASP A 334 -15.85 0.99 -15.85
N GLN A 335 -14.90 0.21 -16.38
CA GLN A 335 -14.62 0.13 -17.81
C GLN A 335 -15.07 -1.21 -18.40
N ALA A 336 -15.48 -1.20 -19.68
CA ALA A 336 -15.69 -2.44 -20.42
C ALA A 336 -14.38 -3.23 -20.51
N PRO A 337 -14.42 -4.58 -20.49
CA PRO A 337 -13.21 -5.35 -20.67
C PRO A 337 -12.58 -5.04 -22.03
N ALA A 338 -11.26 -4.98 -22.08
CA ALA A 338 -10.52 -4.66 -23.29
C ALA A 338 -9.34 -5.61 -23.49
N ILE A 339 -9.06 -5.97 -24.75
CA ILE A 339 -7.85 -6.71 -25.11
C ILE A 339 -6.70 -5.72 -25.23
N CYS A 340 -5.57 -5.99 -24.59
CA CYS A 340 -4.36 -5.21 -24.73
C CYS A 340 -3.22 -6.08 -25.26
N TYR A 341 -2.40 -5.49 -26.12
CA TYR A 341 -1.16 -6.10 -26.61
C TYR A 341 0.03 -5.24 -26.21
N PHE A 342 1.14 -5.89 -25.88
CA PHE A 342 2.39 -5.21 -25.59
C PHE A 342 3.08 -4.80 -26.90
N ASP A 343 3.29 -3.50 -27.09
CA ASP A 343 4.13 -2.99 -28.18
C ASP A 343 5.60 -2.93 -27.72
N PRO A 344 6.48 -3.79 -28.27
CA PRO A 344 7.88 -3.85 -27.87
C PRO A 344 8.69 -2.61 -28.28
N ARG A 345 8.21 -1.79 -29.23
CA ARG A 345 8.91 -0.57 -29.68
C ARG A 345 8.70 0.56 -28.70
N SER A 346 7.46 0.84 -28.33
CA SER A 346 7.13 1.87 -27.34
C SER A 346 7.30 1.39 -25.89
N ARG A 347 7.39 0.07 -25.67
CA ARG A 347 7.35 -0.56 -24.34
C ARG A 347 6.07 -0.20 -23.57
N THR A 348 4.95 -0.13 -24.28
CA THR A 348 3.63 0.20 -23.72
C THR A 348 2.59 -0.86 -24.05
N TRP A 349 1.47 -0.84 -23.35
CA TRP A 349 0.31 -1.68 -23.63
C TRP A 349 -0.68 -0.91 -24.49
N VAL A 350 -0.99 -1.42 -25.67
CA VAL A 350 -1.92 -0.79 -26.60
C VAL A 350 -3.24 -1.55 -26.57
N GLN A 351 -4.34 -0.82 -26.43
CA GLN A 351 -5.67 -1.39 -26.47
C GLN A 351 -6.02 -1.78 -27.92
N SER A 352 -6.49 -3.00 -28.11
CA SER A 352 -7.04 -3.47 -29.39
C SER A 352 -8.43 -2.89 -29.62
N GLN A 353 -8.80 -2.76 -30.89
CA GLN A 353 -10.17 -2.45 -31.31
C GLN A 353 -11.08 -3.70 -31.30
N ASP A 354 -10.49 -4.88 -31.11
CA ASP A 354 -11.24 -6.14 -31.02
C ASP A 354 -12.17 -6.13 -29.80
N SER A 355 -13.40 -6.60 -30.00
CA SER A 355 -14.30 -6.86 -28.89
C SER A 355 -13.81 -8.05 -28.07
N VAL A 356 -13.96 -7.96 -26.75
CA VAL A 356 -13.71 -9.09 -25.86
C VAL A 356 -14.85 -10.08 -26.03
N GLU A 357 -14.54 -11.28 -26.55
CA GLU A 357 -15.53 -12.35 -26.62
C GLU A 357 -15.99 -12.73 -25.20
N PRO A 358 -17.26 -13.10 -25.00
CA PRO A 358 -17.74 -13.44 -23.66
C PRO A 358 -17.14 -14.74 -23.10
N TYR A 359 -16.68 -15.63 -23.98
CA TYR A 359 -16.03 -16.91 -23.67
C TYR A 359 -14.65 -16.95 -24.31
N LEU A 360 -13.63 -16.51 -23.58
CA LEU A 360 -12.26 -16.42 -24.07
C LEU A 360 -11.55 -17.75 -23.88
N GLY A 361 -11.13 -18.42 -24.96
CA GLY A 361 -10.24 -19.58 -24.84
C GLY A 361 -8.88 -19.16 -24.27
N VAL A 362 -8.47 -19.76 -23.14
CA VAL A 362 -7.19 -19.48 -22.47
C VAL A 362 -6.20 -20.60 -22.73
N GLU A 363 -6.64 -21.84 -22.52
CA GLU A 363 -5.89 -23.08 -22.76
C GLU A 363 -6.84 -24.11 -23.36
N GLN A 364 -6.33 -25.31 -23.69
CA GLN A 364 -7.18 -26.40 -24.11
C GLN A 364 -8.21 -26.70 -23.01
N ASP A 365 -9.49 -26.69 -23.38
CA ASP A 365 -10.63 -26.95 -22.49
C ASP A 365 -10.78 -25.95 -21.32
N VAL A 366 -10.06 -24.82 -21.34
CA VAL A 366 -10.16 -23.75 -20.33
C VAL A 366 -10.58 -22.44 -20.97
N TYR A 367 -11.66 -21.88 -20.47
CA TYR A 367 -12.27 -20.64 -20.96
C TYR A 367 -12.39 -19.63 -19.83
N ALA A 368 -12.24 -18.34 -20.13
CA ALA A 368 -12.52 -17.28 -19.19
C ALA A 368 -13.81 -16.54 -19.57
N ILE A 369 -14.59 -16.19 -18.56
CA ILE A 369 -15.71 -15.25 -18.68
C ILE A 369 -15.44 -14.01 -17.85
N VAL A 370 -16.01 -12.87 -18.25
CA VAL A 370 -15.94 -11.61 -17.51
C VAL A 370 -17.25 -11.40 -16.75
N VAL A 371 -17.19 -11.24 -15.44
CA VAL A 371 -18.34 -11.19 -14.53
C VAL A 371 -18.64 -9.78 -14.02
#